data_AF-A0A940KTC6-F1
#
_entry.id   AF-A0A940KTC6-F1
#
_cell.length_a   1.000
_cell.length_b   1.000
_cell.length_c   1.000
_cell.angle_alpha   90.00
_cell.angle_beta   90.00
_cell.angle_gamma   90.00
#
_symmetry.space_group_name_H-M   'P 1'
#
loop_
_entity.id
_entity.type
_entity.pdbx_description
1 polymer ?
#
loop_
_entity_poly.entity_id
_entity_poly.type
_entity_poly.pdbx_seq_one_letter_code
_entity_poly.pdbx_strand_id
1 'polypeptide(L)'
;AKYYADHLKFLYDVVKAKGKRMMMWGDVALQHEEVLDMLPKDVIYLTWEYGDKKSFDPWIRPFVKRGLEFMVCPGILNSYRMFPDMAMAKANIKGFLEAGKKNGSTGAFTTIWDDGGTYLFSGDWYGVYAAADKSWNISDKFETSFDKRFSQTAHQSNDDNYVKALFKLLELRGVEMTYNLNDQLWHQKILPDSGKQLIINNASVSQADGILKQAASFANAADPKINSADLDALKYAIDQYQLIIDTRKVIESVVRQYSQAAGLAPADPRQAQAILKAAAKNVSVLAEHYLRSAEWFRKSWLRENQEYWLDRTLEPYAKKIRDLEMLKLSLEFAAVSAAERSIPAPSSLRLNIAVSDRFYFKNWMLGGPFPLDEKKEFPAFLYSSSKEYDKPPSPGDFTHYLGKTYRWQKFSSTDGGIIDLDDNYKIPVNVTGYAYCLV
;
A
#
# COMPACT_ATOMS: atom_id res chain seq x y z
N ALA A 1 -18.44 -26.49 6.96
CA ALA A 1 -18.69 -27.13 5.66
C ALA A 1 -20.17 -27.23 5.28
N LYS A 2 -21.00 -28.07 5.92
CA LYS A 2 -22.38 -28.35 5.46
C LYS A 2 -23.25 -27.09 5.24
N TYR A 3 -23.28 -26.16 6.18
CA TYR A 3 -24.04 -24.90 6.05
C TYR A 3 -23.65 -24.09 4.81
N TYR A 4 -22.34 -23.99 4.54
CA TYR A 4 -21.82 -23.31 3.35
C TYR A 4 -22.21 -24.04 2.07
N ALA A 5 -22.09 -25.38 2.03
CA ALA A 5 -22.49 -26.18 0.88
C ALA A 5 -23.99 -26.09 0.58
N ASP A 6 -24.84 -26.14 1.60
CA ASP A 6 -26.31 -26.02 1.45
C ASP A 6 -26.69 -24.64 0.90
N HIS A 7 -26.02 -23.57 1.35
CA HIS A 7 -26.22 -22.23 0.80
C HIS A 7 -25.78 -22.12 -0.67
N LEU A 8 -24.62 -22.69 -1.03
CA LEU A 8 -24.14 -22.70 -2.41
C LEU A 8 -25.04 -23.52 -3.34
N LYS A 9 -25.65 -24.61 -2.86
CA LYS A 9 -26.66 -25.37 -3.62
C LYS A 9 -27.88 -24.53 -3.93
N PHE A 10 -28.39 -23.78 -2.95
CA PHE A 10 -29.48 -22.84 -3.18
C PHE A 10 -29.13 -21.82 -4.28
N LEU A 11 -27.93 -21.21 -4.21
CA LEU A 11 -27.49 -20.28 -5.24
C LEU A 11 -27.31 -20.95 -6.60
N TYR A 12 -26.78 -22.18 -6.63
CA TYR A 12 -26.67 -22.99 -7.83
C TYR A 12 -28.03 -23.19 -8.49
N ASP A 13 -29.06 -23.59 -7.73
CA ASP A 13 -30.41 -23.83 -8.26
C ASP A 13 -31.00 -22.55 -8.86
N VAL A 14 -30.78 -21.39 -8.21
CA VAL A 14 -31.20 -20.09 -8.74
C VAL A 14 -30.50 -19.73 -10.06
N VAL A 15 -29.19 -19.97 -10.15
CA VAL A 15 -28.41 -19.72 -11.36
C VAL A 15 -28.82 -20.68 -12.48
N LYS A 16 -29.00 -21.96 -12.16
CA LYS A 16 -29.37 -23.03 -13.09
C LYS A 16 -30.77 -22.86 -13.65
N ALA A 17 -31.74 -22.44 -12.83
CA ALA A 17 -33.11 -22.14 -13.28
C ALA A 17 -33.16 -21.03 -14.33
N LYS A 18 -32.12 -20.17 -14.40
CA LYS A 18 -31.96 -19.12 -15.41
C LYS A 18 -31.16 -19.58 -16.65
N GLY A 19 -30.90 -20.88 -16.78
CA GLY A 19 -30.10 -21.45 -17.88
C GLY A 19 -28.62 -21.08 -17.82
N LYS A 20 -28.12 -20.61 -16.68
CA LYS A 20 -26.73 -20.21 -16.49
C LYS A 20 -25.93 -21.31 -15.79
N ARG A 21 -24.61 -21.26 -15.92
CA ARG A 21 -23.66 -22.13 -15.23
C ARG A 21 -22.99 -21.37 -14.10
N MET A 22 -22.92 -21.97 -12.90
CA MET A 22 -22.31 -21.31 -11.75
C MET A 22 -20.78 -21.38 -11.81
N MET A 23 -20.15 -20.22 -11.63
CA MET A 23 -18.73 -20.09 -11.30
C MET A 23 -18.63 -19.60 -9.86
N MET A 24 -17.66 -20.11 -9.09
CA MET A 24 -17.45 -19.67 -7.70
C MET A 24 -15.99 -19.67 -7.30
N TRP A 25 -15.61 -18.76 -6.40
CA TRP A 25 -14.29 -18.79 -5.77
C TRP A 25 -14.12 -20.04 -4.91
N GLY A 26 -12.98 -20.71 -5.06
CA GLY A 26 -12.69 -22.00 -4.45
C GLY A 26 -12.05 -21.93 -3.07
N ASP A 27 -11.69 -20.76 -2.54
CA ASP A 27 -10.88 -20.60 -1.34
C ASP A 27 -11.49 -21.28 -0.10
N VAL A 28 -12.76 -21.04 0.21
CA VAL A 28 -13.44 -21.72 1.33
C VAL A 28 -13.50 -23.22 1.10
N ALA A 29 -13.74 -23.67 -0.14
CA ALA A 29 -13.79 -25.08 -0.47
C ALA A 29 -12.41 -25.76 -0.43
N LEU A 30 -11.32 -25.03 -0.63
CA LEU A 30 -9.95 -25.53 -0.46
C LEU A 30 -9.55 -25.65 1.02
N GLN A 31 -10.13 -24.82 1.90
CA GLN A 31 -9.96 -24.96 3.36
C GLN A 31 -10.82 -26.09 3.95
N HIS A 32 -11.92 -26.43 3.29
CA HIS A 32 -12.86 -27.48 3.68
C HIS A 32 -13.21 -28.36 2.45
N GLU A 33 -12.25 -29.18 2.02
CA GLU A 33 -12.34 -29.95 0.76
C GLU A 33 -13.58 -30.85 0.65
N GLU A 34 -14.18 -31.27 1.77
CA GLU A 34 -15.43 -32.05 1.78
C GLU A 34 -16.59 -31.29 1.11
N VAL A 35 -16.53 -29.96 1.02
CA VAL A 35 -17.51 -29.15 0.27
C VAL A 35 -17.50 -29.50 -1.21
N LEU A 36 -16.35 -29.82 -1.79
CA LEU A 36 -16.19 -30.16 -3.21
C LEU A 36 -16.94 -31.45 -3.59
N ASP A 37 -17.16 -32.32 -2.61
CA ASP A 37 -17.90 -33.58 -2.78
C ASP A 37 -19.41 -33.39 -2.59
N MET A 38 -19.84 -32.24 -2.03
CA MET A 38 -21.24 -31.93 -1.78
C MET A 38 -21.90 -31.16 -2.93
N LEU A 39 -21.14 -30.42 -3.75
CA LEU A 39 -21.68 -29.53 -4.78
C LEU A 39 -21.91 -30.23 -6.13
N PRO A 40 -22.81 -29.71 -6.98
CA PRO A 40 -23.01 -30.22 -8.35
C PRO A 40 -21.71 -30.22 -9.17
N LYS A 41 -21.52 -31.25 -9.99
CA LYS A 41 -20.28 -31.47 -10.75
C LYS A 41 -20.05 -30.47 -11.89
N ASP A 42 -21.09 -29.80 -12.36
CA ASP A 42 -20.99 -28.80 -13.42
C ASP A 42 -20.66 -27.39 -12.88
N VAL A 43 -20.37 -27.21 -11.60
CA VAL A 43 -19.79 -25.96 -11.08
C VAL A 43 -18.37 -25.77 -11.61
N ILE A 44 -18.03 -24.54 -12.02
CA ILE A 44 -16.65 -24.16 -12.36
C ILE A 44 -16.01 -23.47 -11.16
N TYR A 45 -14.89 -24.00 -10.67
CA TYR A 45 -14.18 -23.42 -9.54
C TYR A 45 -13.11 -22.43 -10.00
N LEU A 46 -13.09 -21.25 -9.38
CA LEU A 46 -12.09 -20.21 -9.60
C LEU A 46 -11.08 -20.27 -8.46
N THR A 47 -9.86 -20.69 -8.76
CA THR A 47 -8.81 -20.90 -7.74
C THR A 47 -7.74 -19.83 -7.87
N TRP A 48 -7.46 -19.10 -6.79
CA TRP A 48 -6.62 -17.90 -6.82
C TRP A 48 -5.37 -18.02 -5.95
N GLU A 49 -4.27 -17.45 -6.45
CA GLU A 49 -3.00 -17.26 -5.76
C GLU A 49 -2.21 -16.21 -6.55
N TYR A 50 -1.62 -15.24 -5.84
CA TYR A 50 -1.01 -14.05 -6.45
C TYR A 50 0.48 -13.91 -6.16
N GLY A 51 1.06 -14.85 -5.42
CA GLY A 51 2.47 -14.94 -5.14
C GLY A 51 3.23 -15.81 -6.14
N ASP A 52 4.53 -15.60 -6.18
CA ASP A 52 5.48 -16.49 -6.86
C ASP A 52 5.71 -17.74 -5.99
N LYS A 53 5.15 -18.88 -6.41
CA LYS A 53 5.20 -20.15 -5.67
C LYS A 53 6.07 -21.15 -6.40
N LYS A 54 6.80 -21.96 -5.60
CA LYS A 54 7.52 -23.14 -6.10
C LYS A 54 6.59 -24.24 -6.63
N SER A 55 5.36 -24.33 -6.09
CA SER A 55 4.32 -25.24 -6.56
C SER A 55 2.94 -24.62 -6.31
N PHE A 56 2.02 -24.84 -7.25
CA PHE A 56 0.62 -24.44 -7.16
C PHE A 56 -0.31 -25.63 -6.81
N ASP A 57 0.25 -26.78 -6.43
CA ASP A 57 -0.52 -28.00 -6.12
C ASP A 57 -1.65 -27.79 -5.09
N PRO A 58 -1.47 -27.04 -3.99
CA PRO A 58 -2.54 -26.80 -3.02
C PRO A 58 -3.80 -26.16 -3.62
N TRP A 59 -3.64 -25.38 -4.68
CA TRP A 59 -4.73 -24.66 -5.35
C TRP A 59 -5.35 -25.46 -6.51
N ILE A 60 -4.72 -26.55 -6.96
CA ILE A 60 -5.09 -27.27 -8.19
C ILE A 60 -5.51 -28.72 -7.90
N ARG A 61 -4.67 -29.47 -7.17
CA ARG A 61 -4.84 -30.92 -6.98
C ARG A 61 -6.19 -31.32 -6.38
N PRO A 62 -6.80 -30.56 -5.45
CA PRO A 62 -8.12 -30.90 -4.91
C PRO A 62 -9.22 -31.02 -5.97
N PHE A 63 -9.19 -30.19 -7.02
CA PHE A 63 -10.14 -30.24 -8.14
C PHE A 63 -9.84 -31.39 -9.10
N VAL A 64 -8.56 -31.55 -9.47
CA VAL A 64 -8.09 -32.60 -10.38
C VAL A 64 -8.45 -33.99 -9.86
N LYS A 65 -8.20 -34.26 -8.57
CA LYS A 65 -8.51 -35.56 -7.94
C LYS A 65 -10.01 -35.93 -8.01
N ARG A 66 -10.89 -34.93 -8.10
CA ARG A 66 -12.35 -35.08 -8.09
C ARG A 66 -12.98 -34.97 -9.47
N GLY A 67 -12.18 -34.76 -10.52
CA GLY A 67 -12.66 -34.51 -11.88
C GLY A 67 -13.54 -33.26 -11.98
N LEU A 68 -13.27 -32.25 -11.15
CA LEU A 68 -14.02 -30.99 -11.15
C LEU A 68 -13.39 -30.00 -12.12
N GLU A 69 -14.23 -29.23 -12.81
CA GLU A 69 -13.76 -28.16 -13.68
C GLU A 69 -13.28 -26.96 -12.87
N PHE A 70 -12.12 -26.42 -13.24
CA PHE A 70 -11.55 -25.25 -12.58
C PHE A 70 -10.81 -24.33 -13.57
N MET A 71 -10.71 -23.07 -13.18
CA MET A 71 -9.89 -22.05 -13.83
C MET A 71 -8.91 -21.46 -12.82
N VAL A 72 -7.68 -21.24 -13.25
CA VAL A 72 -6.65 -20.59 -12.42
C VAL A 72 -6.78 -19.07 -12.46
N CYS A 73 -6.60 -18.41 -11.33
CA CYS A 73 -6.84 -16.99 -11.18
C CYS A 73 -5.59 -16.29 -10.63
N PRO A 74 -4.62 -15.93 -11.49
CA PRO A 74 -3.50 -15.10 -11.09
C PRO A 74 -3.93 -13.64 -10.88
N GLY A 75 -3.00 -12.78 -10.46
CA GLY A 75 -3.29 -11.39 -10.10
C GLY A 75 -2.24 -10.39 -10.57
N ILE A 76 -2.72 -9.25 -11.05
CA ILE A 76 -1.90 -8.03 -11.16
C ILE A 76 -2.01 -7.33 -9.81
N LEU A 77 -0.86 -7.20 -9.15
CA LEU A 77 -0.81 -6.84 -7.74
C LEU A 77 -0.78 -5.33 -7.54
N ASN A 78 -1.96 -4.70 -7.58
CA ASN A 78 -2.11 -3.28 -7.30
C ASN A 78 -2.66 -2.99 -5.90
N SER A 79 -3.47 -3.87 -5.30
CA SER A 79 -3.98 -3.70 -3.92
C SER A 79 -2.90 -3.29 -2.91
N TYR A 80 -3.22 -2.27 -2.11
CA TYR A 80 -2.43 -1.65 -1.04
C TYR A 80 -1.02 -1.18 -1.43
N ARG A 81 -0.84 -0.71 -2.66
CA ARG A 81 0.42 -0.20 -3.22
C ARG A 81 0.25 1.21 -3.82
N MET A 82 1.35 1.86 -4.20
CA MET A 82 1.29 3.12 -4.96
C MET A 82 1.49 2.91 -6.46
N PHE A 83 1.96 1.72 -6.84
CA PHE A 83 2.10 1.27 -8.22
C PHE A 83 2.05 -0.27 -8.23
N PRO A 84 1.48 -0.92 -9.27
CA PRO A 84 1.35 -2.38 -9.26
C PRO A 84 2.71 -3.09 -9.24
N ASP A 85 2.87 -4.14 -8.42
CA ASP A 85 4.09 -4.97 -8.42
C ASP A 85 4.10 -5.89 -9.65
N MET A 86 4.57 -5.36 -10.79
CA MET A 86 4.62 -6.11 -12.05
C MET A 86 5.65 -7.24 -12.04
N ALA A 87 6.66 -7.19 -11.16
CA ALA A 87 7.62 -8.27 -11.03
C ALA A 87 6.94 -9.50 -10.44
N MET A 88 6.17 -9.32 -9.36
CA MET A 88 5.35 -10.38 -8.78
C MET A 88 4.19 -10.78 -9.70
N ALA A 89 3.55 -9.82 -10.39
CA ALA A 89 2.49 -10.08 -11.37
C ALA A 89 2.96 -11.06 -12.46
N LYS A 90 4.08 -10.77 -13.14
CA LYS A 90 4.65 -11.66 -14.16
C LYS A 90 4.92 -13.05 -13.62
N ALA A 91 5.53 -13.15 -12.44
CA ALA A 91 5.92 -14.42 -11.85
C ALA A 91 4.70 -15.30 -11.53
N ASN A 92 3.69 -14.74 -10.85
CA ASN A 92 2.49 -15.51 -10.50
C ASN A 92 1.63 -15.85 -11.74
N ILE A 93 1.48 -14.93 -12.70
CA ILE A 93 0.76 -15.18 -13.95
C ILE A 93 1.43 -16.33 -14.71
N LYS A 94 2.75 -16.28 -14.89
CA LYS A 94 3.49 -17.35 -15.59
C LYS A 94 3.29 -18.70 -14.89
N GLY A 95 3.68 -18.76 -13.62
CA GLY A 95 3.72 -20.02 -12.89
C GLY A 95 2.34 -20.67 -12.74
N PHE A 96 1.29 -19.87 -12.49
CA PHE A 96 -0.04 -20.43 -12.24
C PHE A 96 -0.73 -20.88 -13.53
N LEU A 97 -0.54 -20.16 -14.65
CA LEU A 97 -1.05 -20.58 -15.96
C LEU A 97 -0.37 -21.86 -16.46
N GLU A 98 0.95 -21.99 -16.28
CA GLU A 98 1.69 -23.21 -16.61
C GLU A 98 1.19 -24.41 -15.79
N ALA A 99 1.07 -24.23 -14.47
CA ALA A 99 0.57 -25.26 -13.57
C ALA A 99 -0.89 -25.64 -13.88
N GLY A 100 -1.74 -24.65 -14.15
CA GLY A 100 -3.13 -24.84 -14.53
C GLY A 100 -3.27 -25.64 -15.82
N LYS A 101 -2.58 -25.23 -16.89
CA LYS A 101 -2.62 -25.92 -18.20
C LYS A 101 -2.10 -27.35 -18.10
N LYS A 102 -1.01 -27.60 -17.35
CA LYS A 102 -0.48 -28.95 -17.12
C LYS A 102 -1.49 -29.89 -16.44
N ASN A 103 -2.39 -29.34 -15.62
CA ASN A 103 -3.34 -30.09 -14.82
C ASN A 103 -4.79 -30.04 -15.35
N GLY A 104 -5.01 -29.54 -16.56
CA GLY A 104 -6.33 -29.56 -17.20
C GLY A 104 -7.26 -28.41 -16.79
N SER A 105 -6.73 -27.28 -16.31
CA SER A 105 -7.51 -26.04 -16.15
C SER A 105 -8.20 -25.68 -17.46
N THR A 106 -9.50 -25.34 -17.41
CA THR A 106 -10.28 -25.01 -18.62
C THR A 106 -10.12 -23.56 -19.07
N GLY A 107 -9.47 -22.73 -18.25
CA GLY A 107 -9.01 -21.41 -18.65
C GLY A 107 -8.28 -20.69 -17.53
N ALA A 108 -8.12 -19.38 -17.70
CA ALA A 108 -7.52 -18.49 -16.72
C ALA A 108 -8.39 -17.23 -16.54
N PHE A 109 -8.49 -16.74 -15.31
CA PHE A 109 -9.18 -15.50 -14.95
C PHE A 109 -8.20 -14.60 -14.21
N THR A 110 -7.50 -13.73 -14.94
CA THR A 110 -6.56 -12.78 -14.32
C THR A 110 -7.34 -11.69 -13.58
N THR A 111 -6.97 -11.45 -12.33
CA THR A 111 -7.65 -10.53 -11.42
C THR A 111 -6.85 -9.26 -11.17
N ILE A 112 -7.58 -8.17 -10.97
CA ILE A 112 -7.11 -6.84 -10.58
C ILE A 112 -8.15 -6.34 -9.56
N TRP A 113 -7.74 -5.98 -8.35
CA TRP A 113 -8.67 -5.79 -7.23
C TRP A 113 -8.81 -4.32 -6.79
N ASP A 114 -7.78 -3.49 -6.97
CA ASP A 114 -7.80 -2.06 -6.64
C ASP A 114 -8.03 -1.70 -5.15
N ASP A 115 -7.70 -2.61 -4.22
CA ASP A 115 -7.89 -2.31 -2.79
C ASP A 115 -6.96 -1.19 -2.32
N GLY A 116 -7.48 -0.18 -1.60
CA GLY A 116 -6.69 0.95 -1.07
C GLY A 116 -6.97 2.30 -1.77
N GLY A 117 -7.67 2.28 -2.91
CA GLY A 117 -8.35 3.46 -3.47
C GLY A 117 -7.52 4.50 -4.22
N THR A 118 -6.18 4.39 -4.30
CA THR A 118 -5.31 5.40 -4.97
C THR A 118 -4.85 5.02 -6.37
N TYR A 119 -5.52 4.08 -7.02
CA TYR A 119 -5.04 3.45 -8.25
C TYR A 119 -5.65 4.05 -9.50
N LEU A 120 -4.91 3.88 -10.59
CA LEU A 120 -5.40 4.08 -11.93
C LEU A 120 -5.12 2.81 -12.73
N PHE A 121 -6.14 2.28 -13.41
CA PHE A 121 -6.03 1.10 -14.26
C PHE A 121 -4.97 1.28 -15.35
N SER A 122 -4.73 2.53 -15.76
CA SER A 122 -3.64 2.90 -16.68
C SER A 122 -2.25 2.40 -16.21
N GLY A 123 -2.04 2.16 -14.91
CA GLY A 123 -0.82 1.55 -14.37
C GLY A 123 -0.72 0.04 -14.54
N ASP A 124 -1.84 -0.65 -14.85
CA ASP A 124 -1.94 -2.11 -14.86
C ASP A 124 -1.64 -2.77 -16.21
N TRP A 125 -1.61 -1.98 -17.29
CA TRP A 125 -1.55 -2.50 -18.66
C TRP A 125 -0.39 -3.47 -18.91
N TYR A 126 0.80 -3.20 -18.37
CA TYR A 126 1.92 -4.13 -18.53
C TYR A 126 1.59 -5.55 -18.04
N GLY A 127 0.91 -5.66 -16.90
CA GLY A 127 0.42 -6.92 -16.35
C GLY A 127 -0.69 -7.53 -17.20
N VAL A 128 -1.59 -6.72 -17.76
CA VAL A 128 -2.68 -7.17 -18.65
C VAL A 128 -2.10 -7.81 -19.92
N TYR A 129 -1.09 -7.18 -20.53
CA TYR A 129 -0.39 -7.76 -21.68
C TYR A 129 0.37 -9.04 -21.32
N ALA A 130 0.98 -9.11 -20.13
CA ALA A 130 1.65 -10.33 -19.66
C ALA A 130 0.64 -11.49 -19.49
N ALA A 131 -0.53 -11.21 -18.92
CA ALA A 131 -1.61 -12.16 -18.81
C ALA A 131 -2.14 -12.62 -20.18
N ALA A 132 -2.30 -11.70 -21.13
CA ALA A 132 -2.73 -12.04 -22.49
C ALA A 132 -1.71 -12.91 -23.24
N ASP A 133 -0.42 -12.55 -23.19
CA ASP A 133 0.69 -13.31 -23.79
C ASP A 133 0.71 -14.75 -23.27
N LYS A 134 0.61 -14.92 -21.94
CA LYS A 134 0.63 -16.24 -21.29
C LYS A 134 -0.64 -17.05 -21.46
N SER A 135 -1.80 -16.40 -21.52
CA SER A 135 -3.06 -17.08 -21.79
C SER A 135 -3.09 -17.67 -23.20
N TRP A 136 -2.43 -17.01 -24.16
CA TRP A 136 -2.27 -17.52 -25.52
C TRP A 136 -1.19 -18.59 -25.63
N ASN A 137 -0.01 -18.34 -25.02
CA ASN A 137 1.14 -19.24 -25.14
C ASN A 137 2.01 -19.27 -23.88
N ILE A 138 2.01 -20.43 -23.21
CA ILE A 138 2.84 -20.70 -22.02
C ILE A 138 4.28 -21.13 -22.35
N SER A 139 4.73 -21.02 -23.61
CA SER A 139 6.09 -21.42 -23.96
C SER A 139 7.13 -20.45 -23.42
N ASP A 140 8.13 -20.97 -22.72
CA ASP A 140 9.29 -20.22 -22.24
C ASP A 140 10.12 -19.56 -23.37
N LYS A 141 9.94 -19.99 -24.63
CA LYS A 141 10.70 -19.50 -25.80
C LYS A 141 10.61 -17.98 -25.97
N PHE A 142 9.50 -17.38 -25.54
CA PHE A 142 9.20 -15.97 -25.80
C PHE A 142 9.33 -15.06 -24.58
N GLU A 143 9.81 -15.57 -23.44
CA GLU A 143 9.92 -14.80 -22.19
C GLU A 143 10.86 -13.62 -22.33
N THR A 144 12.07 -13.88 -22.84
CA THR A 144 13.14 -12.87 -22.96
C THR A 144 12.82 -11.76 -23.95
N SER A 145 11.85 -11.99 -24.84
CA SER A 145 11.40 -11.02 -25.83
C SER A 145 10.07 -10.35 -25.48
N PHE A 146 9.45 -10.69 -24.34
CA PHE A 146 8.14 -10.14 -23.95
C PHE A 146 8.17 -8.62 -23.87
N ASP A 147 9.16 -8.05 -23.18
CA ASP A 147 9.26 -6.61 -22.97
C ASP A 147 9.30 -5.83 -24.29
N LYS A 148 10.10 -6.31 -25.25
CA LYS A 148 10.17 -5.74 -26.59
C LYS A 148 8.84 -5.85 -27.35
N ARG A 149 8.18 -7.02 -27.28
CA ARG A 149 6.86 -7.19 -27.90
C ARG A 149 5.82 -6.28 -27.26
N PHE A 150 5.87 -6.12 -25.94
CA PHE A 150 5.01 -5.19 -25.22
C PHE A 150 5.23 -3.76 -25.72
N SER A 151 6.46 -3.25 -25.73
CA SER A 151 6.78 -1.90 -26.21
C SER A 151 6.30 -1.67 -27.66
N GLN A 152 6.48 -2.66 -28.54
CA GLN A 152 6.02 -2.58 -29.94
C GLN A 152 4.50 -2.64 -30.08
N THR A 153 3.82 -3.49 -29.29
CA THR A 153 2.38 -3.73 -29.43
C THR A 153 1.56 -2.67 -28.71
N ALA A 154 1.90 -2.39 -27.45
CA ALA A 154 1.18 -1.47 -26.59
C ALA A 154 1.47 -0.01 -26.93
N HIS A 155 2.70 0.32 -27.32
CA HIS A 155 3.14 1.70 -27.47
C HIS A 155 3.64 2.06 -28.87
N GLN A 156 3.80 1.08 -29.77
CA GLN A 156 4.48 1.27 -31.07
C GLN A 156 5.86 1.93 -30.93
N SER A 157 6.55 1.64 -29.83
CA SER A 157 7.89 2.15 -29.56
C SER A 157 8.97 1.30 -30.25
N ASN A 158 10.07 1.96 -30.64
CA ASN A 158 11.28 1.30 -31.12
C ASN A 158 12.30 1.03 -30.01
N ASP A 159 12.03 1.50 -28.80
CA ASP A 159 12.83 1.30 -27.60
C ASP A 159 12.01 0.67 -26.45
N ASP A 160 12.71 0.28 -25.39
CA ASP A 160 12.10 -0.29 -24.17
C ASP A 160 12.18 0.69 -22.98
N ASN A 161 12.24 1.99 -23.22
CA ASN A 161 12.43 2.98 -22.15
C ASN A 161 11.25 3.02 -21.16
N TYR A 162 10.01 2.80 -21.62
CA TYR A 162 8.87 2.61 -20.72
C TYR A 162 9.10 1.43 -19.77
N VAL A 163 9.49 0.27 -20.31
CA VAL A 163 9.69 -0.95 -19.51
C VAL A 163 10.88 -0.78 -18.55
N LYS A 164 11.98 -0.15 -19.01
CA LYS A 164 13.12 0.21 -18.16
C LYS A 164 12.70 1.14 -17.01
N ALA A 165 11.91 2.16 -17.29
CA ALA A 165 11.39 3.07 -16.27
C ALA A 165 10.53 2.33 -15.24
N LEU A 166 9.62 1.45 -15.72
CA LEU A 166 8.76 0.63 -14.89
C LEU A 166 9.57 -0.26 -13.95
N PHE A 167 10.49 -1.08 -14.48
CA PHE A 167 11.29 -1.97 -13.62
C PHE A 167 12.28 -1.22 -12.74
N LYS A 168 12.76 -0.05 -13.18
CA LYS A 168 13.56 0.82 -12.32
C LYS A 168 12.74 1.32 -11.14
N LEU A 169 11.50 1.79 -11.35
CA LEU A 169 10.58 2.15 -10.28
C LEU A 169 10.32 0.98 -9.32
N LEU A 170 10.16 -0.24 -9.86
CA LEU A 170 9.93 -1.44 -9.05
C LEU A 170 11.09 -1.78 -8.11
N GLU A 171 12.32 -1.28 -8.31
CA GLU A 171 13.40 -1.46 -7.33
C GLU A 171 13.03 -0.88 -5.94
N LEU A 172 12.12 0.10 -5.88
CA LEU A 172 11.58 0.62 -4.62
C LEU A 172 10.91 -0.47 -3.76
N ARG A 173 10.47 -1.59 -4.35
CA ARG A 173 9.89 -2.71 -3.60
C ARG A 173 10.85 -3.31 -2.56
N GLY A 174 12.16 -3.21 -2.82
CA GLY A 174 13.22 -3.72 -1.95
C GLY A 174 13.80 -2.68 -1.00
N VAL A 175 13.38 -1.42 -1.11
CA VAL A 175 13.83 -0.34 -0.24
C VAL A 175 12.96 -0.33 1.02
N GLU A 176 13.56 -0.36 2.21
CA GLU A 176 12.83 -0.52 3.49
C GLU A 176 11.66 0.46 3.65
N MET A 177 11.89 1.74 3.35
CA MET A 177 10.85 2.78 3.43
C MET A 177 9.66 2.53 2.49
N THR A 178 9.90 2.06 1.27
CA THR A 178 8.89 1.81 0.22
C THR A 178 8.62 0.32 0.02
N TYR A 179 8.97 -0.52 1.00
CA TYR A 179 8.93 -1.97 0.88
C TYR A 179 7.60 -2.48 0.30
N ASN A 180 7.66 -3.39 -0.67
CA ASN A 180 6.49 -3.91 -1.38
C ASN A 180 5.62 -2.84 -2.06
N LEU A 181 6.17 -1.64 -2.29
CA LEU A 181 5.49 -0.48 -2.88
C LEU A 181 4.24 -0.04 -2.09
N ASN A 182 4.18 -0.38 -0.80
CA ASN A 182 2.98 -0.20 0.03
C ASN A 182 2.47 1.25 0.06
N ASP A 183 1.15 1.40 0.13
CA ASP A 183 0.46 2.70 0.23
C ASP A 183 0.56 3.35 1.63
N GLN A 184 1.01 2.62 2.66
CA GLN A 184 1.07 3.16 4.02
C GLN A 184 1.92 4.43 4.10
N LEU A 185 2.98 4.51 3.29
CA LEU A 185 3.83 5.69 3.20
C LEU A 185 3.07 6.93 2.71
N TRP A 186 2.11 6.76 1.80
CA TRP A 186 1.24 7.84 1.33
C TRP A 186 0.29 8.35 2.41
N HIS A 187 -0.14 7.47 3.31
CA HIS A 187 -1.02 7.80 4.43
C HIS A 187 -0.29 8.35 5.66
N GLN A 188 1.05 8.34 5.70
CA GLN A 188 1.81 8.93 6.80
C GLN A 188 1.52 10.43 6.95
N LYS A 189 1.55 10.89 8.20
CA LYS A 189 1.51 12.32 8.51
C LYS A 189 2.84 12.97 8.17
N ILE A 190 2.77 14.22 7.73
CA ILE A 190 3.95 15.05 7.43
C ILE A 190 4.26 16.01 8.58
N LEU A 191 3.27 16.27 9.44
CA LEU A 191 3.35 17.02 10.68
C LEU A 191 2.55 16.28 11.78
N PRO A 192 3.03 16.21 13.03
CA PRO A 192 2.30 15.64 14.16
C PRO A 192 1.01 16.40 14.43
N ASP A 193 0.02 15.79 15.08
CA ASP A 193 -1.10 16.54 15.64
C ASP A 193 -0.63 17.46 16.77
N SER A 194 -1.45 18.47 17.14
CA SER A 194 -1.08 19.43 18.18
C SER A 194 -0.73 18.72 19.50
N GLY A 195 0.43 19.02 20.07
CA GLY A 195 0.93 18.41 21.30
C GLY A 195 1.50 16.99 21.16
N LYS A 196 1.46 16.39 19.96
CA LYS A 196 2.01 15.05 19.69
C LYS A 196 3.42 15.15 19.07
N GLN A 197 4.04 13.99 18.86
CA GLN A 197 5.36 13.86 18.23
C GLN A 197 5.24 13.07 16.92
N LEU A 198 6.10 13.37 15.96
CA LEU A 198 6.29 12.59 14.74
C LEU A 198 7.74 12.13 14.64
N ILE A 199 7.96 10.88 14.21
CA ILE A 199 9.30 10.39 13.85
C ILE A 199 9.38 10.30 12.32
N ILE A 200 10.47 10.81 11.74
CA ILE A 200 10.76 10.66 10.32
C ILE A 200 12.04 9.87 10.19
N ASN A 201 11.94 8.64 9.63
CA ASN A 201 13.11 7.88 9.23
C ASN A 201 13.51 8.24 7.78
N ASN A 202 14.75 8.70 7.59
CA ASN A 202 15.30 9.10 6.29
C ASN A 202 16.46 8.21 5.80
N ALA A 203 16.75 7.08 6.45
CA ALA A 203 17.85 6.19 6.10
C ALA A 203 17.82 5.73 4.62
N SER A 204 16.63 5.54 4.05
CA SER A 204 16.46 5.08 2.66
C SER A 204 16.20 6.20 1.64
N VAL A 205 16.19 7.47 2.06
CA VAL A 205 15.85 8.61 1.18
C VAL A 205 16.81 8.73 0.01
N SER A 206 18.12 8.62 0.25
CA SER A 206 19.13 8.76 -0.82
C SER A 206 19.06 7.62 -1.84
N GLN A 207 18.81 6.39 -1.38
CA GLN A 207 18.64 5.22 -2.25
C GLN A 207 17.38 5.37 -3.13
N ALA A 208 16.24 5.72 -2.52
CA ALA A 208 14.98 5.92 -3.23
C ALA A 208 15.10 7.06 -4.27
N ASP A 209 15.72 8.18 -3.90
CA ASP A 209 15.94 9.32 -4.80
C ASP A 209 16.79 8.95 -6.03
N GLY A 210 17.82 8.12 -5.85
CA GLY A 210 18.63 7.62 -6.96
C GLY A 210 17.84 6.73 -7.92
N ILE A 211 17.00 5.84 -7.38
CA ILE A 211 16.09 5.00 -8.16
C ILE A 211 15.11 5.86 -8.96
N LEU A 212 14.46 6.82 -8.31
CA LEU A 212 13.45 7.70 -8.91
C LEU A 212 14.03 8.58 -10.01
N LYS A 213 15.20 9.17 -9.81
CA LYS A 213 15.89 9.96 -10.86
C LYS A 213 16.19 9.13 -12.10
N GLN A 214 16.65 7.89 -11.91
CA GLN A 214 16.94 7.01 -13.03
C GLN A 214 15.67 6.53 -13.73
N ALA A 215 14.61 6.21 -12.97
CA ALA A 215 13.30 5.85 -13.51
C ALA A 215 12.69 7.02 -14.32
N ALA A 216 12.74 8.23 -13.77
CA ALA A 216 12.31 9.45 -14.45
C ALA A 216 13.09 9.70 -15.74
N SER A 217 14.41 9.48 -15.74
CA SER A 217 15.23 9.61 -16.95
C SER A 217 14.77 8.66 -18.05
N PHE A 218 14.48 7.40 -17.72
CA PHE A 218 13.93 6.46 -18.71
C PHE A 218 12.52 6.86 -19.16
N ALA A 219 11.64 7.24 -18.23
CA ALA A 219 10.28 7.65 -18.57
C ALA A 219 10.24 8.90 -19.46
N ASN A 220 11.18 9.84 -19.27
CA ASN A 220 11.30 11.03 -20.10
C ASN A 220 11.90 10.75 -21.49
N ALA A 221 12.70 9.68 -21.62
CA ALA A 221 13.25 9.23 -22.89
C ALA A 221 12.32 8.28 -23.66
N ALA A 222 11.22 7.82 -23.05
CA ALA A 222 10.23 6.98 -23.70
C ALA A 222 9.39 7.80 -24.71
N ASP A 223 9.17 7.22 -25.89
CA ASP A 223 8.48 7.87 -27.01
C ASP A 223 7.33 6.98 -27.55
N PRO A 224 6.27 6.74 -26.75
CA PRO A 224 5.12 5.97 -27.18
C PRO A 224 4.36 6.73 -28.29
N LYS A 225 4.02 6.03 -29.38
CA LYS A 225 3.21 6.60 -30.48
C LYS A 225 1.71 6.43 -30.25
N ILE A 226 1.33 5.46 -29.44
CA ILE A 226 -0.05 5.21 -29.00
C ILE A 226 -0.07 4.93 -27.49
N ASN A 227 -1.25 5.02 -26.87
CA ASN A 227 -1.45 4.75 -25.43
C ASN A 227 -0.50 5.53 -24.51
N SER A 228 -0.26 6.82 -24.81
CA SER A 228 0.59 7.69 -24.00
C SER A 228 0.11 7.86 -22.56
N ALA A 229 -1.17 7.59 -22.29
CA ALA A 229 -1.75 7.60 -20.95
C ALA A 229 -1.05 6.61 -20.00
N ASP A 230 -0.56 5.48 -20.51
CA ASP A 230 0.21 4.51 -19.72
C ASP A 230 1.51 5.15 -19.21
N LEU A 231 2.22 5.85 -20.10
CA LEU A 231 3.45 6.58 -19.75
C LEU A 231 3.15 7.73 -18.79
N ASP A 232 2.04 8.43 -18.97
CA ASP A 232 1.62 9.50 -18.05
C ASP A 232 1.33 8.95 -16.65
N ALA A 233 0.67 7.78 -16.54
CA ALA A 233 0.44 7.10 -15.27
C ALA A 233 1.75 6.65 -14.61
N LEU A 234 2.70 6.10 -15.37
CA LEU A 234 4.02 5.74 -14.85
C LEU A 234 4.82 6.97 -14.37
N LYS A 235 4.81 8.07 -15.16
CA LYS A 235 5.44 9.34 -14.78
C LYS A 235 4.81 9.90 -13.51
N TYR A 236 3.50 9.84 -13.40
CA TYR A 236 2.79 10.26 -12.21
C TYR A 236 3.17 9.42 -10.98
N ALA A 237 3.25 8.09 -11.11
CA ALA A 237 3.69 7.24 -10.00
C ALA A 237 5.12 7.58 -9.54
N ILE A 238 6.05 7.79 -10.50
CA ILE A 238 7.42 8.24 -10.21
C ILE A 238 7.39 9.60 -9.48
N ASP A 239 6.63 10.57 -9.99
CA ASP A 239 6.48 11.90 -9.39
C ASP A 239 5.86 11.83 -7.99
N GLN A 240 4.88 10.95 -7.76
CA GLN A 240 4.24 10.78 -6.48
C GLN A 240 5.20 10.22 -5.42
N TYR A 241 6.03 9.25 -5.80
CA TYR A 241 7.11 8.80 -4.91
C TYR A 241 8.13 9.92 -4.68
N GLN A 242 8.53 10.67 -5.72
CA GLN A 242 9.44 11.81 -5.57
C GLN A 242 8.87 12.88 -4.62
N LEU A 243 7.57 13.17 -4.72
CA LEU A 243 6.85 14.08 -3.82
C LEU A 243 6.93 13.62 -2.36
N ILE A 244 6.80 12.32 -2.10
CA ILE A 244 6.99 11.76 -0.75
C ILE A 244 8.44 11.96 -0.29
N ILE A 245 9.43 11.66 -1.14
CA ILE A 245 10.85 11.84 -0.83
C ILE A 245 11.18 13.31 -0.53
N ASP A 246 10.72 14.21 -1.37
CA ASP A 246 10.95 15.65 -1.24
C ASP A 246 10.23 16.22 -0.02
N THR A 247 9.04 15.71 0.31
CA THR A 247 8.36 16.04 1.56
C THR A 247 9.24 15.75 2.77
N ARG A 248 9.85 14.55 2.83
CA ARG A 248 10.72 14.20 3.97
C ARG A 248 11.95 15.09 4.07
N LYS A 249 12.60 15.38 2.93
CA LYS A 249 13.76 16.28 2.85
C LYS A 249 13.40 17.71 3.28
N VAL A 250 12.27 18.24 2.80
CA VAL A 250 11.79 19.59 3.12
C VAL A 250 11.43 19.69 4.59
N ILE A 251 10.68 18.74 5.15
CA ILE A 251 10.30 18.77 6.58
C ILE A 251 11.52 18.66 7.49
N GLU A 252 12.48 17.77 7.20
CA GLU A 252 13.75 17.72 7.93
C GLU A 252 14.50 19.05 7.85
N SER A 253 14.60 19.62 6.65
CA SER A 253 15.26 20.92 6.44
C SER A 253 14.60 22.03 7.24
N VAL A 254 13.26 22.09 7.25
CA VAL A 254 12.48 23.06 8.04
C VAL A 254 12.77 22.92 9.53
N VAL A 255 12.80 21.70 10.09
CA VAL A 255 13.12 21.47 11.51
C VAL A 255 14.52 21.99 11.85
N ARG A 256 15.52 21.71 11.00
CA ARG A 256 16.90 22.18 11.19
C ARG A 256 16.99 23.71 11.07
N GLN A 257 16.39 24.28 10.04
CA GLN A 257 16.36 25.72 9.79
C GLN A 257 15.65 26.49 10.92
N TYR A 258 14.56 25.94 11.44
CA TYR A 258 13.83 26.55 12.55
C TYR A 258 14.68 26.57 13.84
N SER A 259 15.33 25.45 14.16
CA SER A 259 16.25 25.35 15.31
C SER A 259 17.41 26.35 15.18
N GLN A 260 18.00 26.45 13.98
CA GLN A 260 19.05 27.42 13.69
C GLN A 260 18.56 28.87 13.87
N ALA A 261 17.38 29.21 13.33
CA ALA A 261 16.81 30.54 13.48
C ALA A 261 16.50 30.88 14.94
N ALA A 262 15.97 29.92 15.72
CA ALA A 262 15.73 30.07 17.16
C ALA A 262 17.00 30.40 17.94
N GLY A 263 18.12 29.74 17.63
CA GLY A 263 19.41 30.03 18.24
C GLY A 263 20.00 31.38 17.83
N LEU A 264 19.73 31.85 16.61
CA LEU A 264 20.24 33.12 16.07
C LEU A 264 19.40 34.34 16.48
N ALA A 265 18.10 34.19 16.70
CA ALA A 265 17.19 35.34 16.89
C ALA A 265 17.61 36.36 17.96
N PRO A 266 18.21 35.98 19.11
CA PRO A 266 18.69 36.95 20.08
C PRO A 266 19.87 37.81 19.60
N ALA A 267 20.76 37.23 18.77
CA ALA A 267 22.03 37.83 18.35
C ALA A 267 21.99 38.43 16.92
N ASP A 268 21.37 37.73 15.97
CA ASP A 268 21.18 38.15 14.59
C ASP A 268 19.73 37.88 14.11
N PRO A 269 18.78 38.77 14.48
CA PRO A 269 17.38 38.63 14.10
C PRO A 269 17.15 38.75 12.58
N ARG A 270 18.06 39.41 11.84
CA ARG A 270 17.94 39.53 10.38
C ARG A 270 18.26 38.20 9.71
N GLN A 271 19.32 37.53 10.14
CA GLN A 271 19.67 36.20 9.64
C GLN A 271 18.60 35.16 10.02
N ALA A 272 18.09 35.19 11.26
CA ALA A 272 17.00 34.33 11.69
C ALA A 272 15.74 34.51 10.83
N GLN A 273 15.35 35.77 10.55
CA GLN A 273 14.23 36.07 9.66
C GLN A 273 14.47 35.54 8.24
N ALA A 274 15.67 35.70 7.69
CA ALA A 274 16.00 35.23 6.33
C ALA A 274 15.89 33.70 6.21
N ILE A 275 16.36 32.96 7.22
CA ILE A 275 16.26 31.49 7.28
C ILE A 275 14.79 31.06 7.30
N LEU A 276 13.95 31.69 8.14
CA LEU A 276 12.54 31.34 8.25
C LEU A 276 11.74 31.66 6.97
N LYS A 277 12.03 32.79 6.31
CA LYS A 277 11.44 33.12 5.00
C LYS A 277 11.84 32.12 3.92
N ALA A 278 13.09 31.66 3.92
CA ALA A 278 13.54 30.62 2.98
C ALA A 278 12.85 29.28 3.25
N ALA A 279 12.68 28.89 4.52
CA ALA A 279 11.94 27.70 4.92
C ALA A 279 10.47 27.78 4.44
N ALA A 280 9.79 28.91 4.67
CA ALA A 280 8.42 29.14 4.23
C ALA A 280 8.27 29.04 2.70
N LYS A 281 9.24 29.56 1.94
CA LYS A 281 9.27 29.43 0.47
C LYS A 281 9.36 27.96 0.03
N ASN A 282 10.23 27.18 0.65
CA ASN A 282 10.37 25.75 0.32
C ASN A 282 9.08 24.96 0.63
N VAL A 283 8.42 25.27 1.75
CA VAL A 283 7.11 24.69 2.11
C VAL A 283 6.04 25.09 1.09
N SER A 284 6.05 26.33 0.60
CA SER A 284 5.12 26.80 -0.45
C SER A 284 5.30 26.03 -1.77
N VAL A 285 6.54 25.82 -2.21
CA VAL A 285 6.85 25.04 -3.42
C VAL A 285 6.36 23.60 -3.29
N LEU A 286 6.52 23.00 -2.10
CA LEU A 286 6.03 21.66 -1.82
C LEU A 286 4.49 21.59 -1.85
N ALA A 287 3.80 22.59 -1.26
CA ALA A 287 2.33 22.67 -1.29
C ALA A 287 1.79 22.78 -2.73
N GLU A 288 2.45 23.58 -3.57
CA GLU A 288 2.13 23.70 -4.99
C GLU A 288 2.31 22.39 -5.76
N HIS A 289 3.32 21.58 -5.40
CA HIS A 289 3.49 20.24 -5.98
C HIS A 289 2.32 19.34 -5.62
N TYR A 290 1.93 19.26 -4.35
CA TYR A 290 0.74 18.50 -3.94
C TYR A 290 -0.52 18.94 -4.67
N LEU A 291 -0.74 20.25 -4.86
CA LEU A 291 -1.89 20.78 -5.60
C LEU A 291 -1.89 20.30 -7.07
N ARG A 292 -0.74 20.37 -7.75
CA ARG A 292 -0.62 19.88 -9.14
C ARG A 292 -0.84 18.37 -9.23
N SER A 293 -0.27 17.59 -8.33
CA SER A 293 -0.43 16.13 -8.31
C SER A 293 -1.89 15.74 -8.02
N ALA A 294 -2.57 16.44 -7.10
CA ALA A 294 -3.99 16.22 -6.80
C ALA A 294 -4.88 16.51 -8.03
N GLU A 295 -4.63 17.61 -8.74
CA GLU A 295 -5.42 17.97 -9.92
C GLU A 295 -5.16 17.02 -11.10
N TRP A 296 -3.91 16.56 -11.27
CA TRP A 296 -3.59 15.52 -12.24
C TRP A 296 -4.35 14.24 -11.91
N PHE A 297 -4.28 13.78 -10.65
CA PHE A 297 -4.97 12.57 -10.21
C PHE A 297 -6.47 12.65 -10.41
N ARG A 298 -7.10 13.78 -10.02
CA ARG A 298 -8.53 14.02 -10.20
C ARG A 298 -8.94 13.89 -11.67
N LYS A 299 -8.17 14.49 -12.59
CA LYS A 299 -8.43 14.41 -14.04
C LYS A 299 -8.28 12.99 -14.56
N SER A 300 -7.24 12.27 -14.14
CA SER A 300 -7.00 10.90 -14.56
C SER A 300 -8.06 9.95 -14.02
N TRP A 301 -8.46 10.10 -12.75
CA TRP A 301 -9.57 9.35 -12.17
C TRP A 301 -10.85 9.52 -12.98
N LEU A 302 -11.26 10.75 -13.27
CA LEU A 302 -12.49 11.03 -14.01
C LEU A 302 -12.45 10.55 -15.49
N ARG A 303 -11.30 10.10 -16.01
CA ARG A 303 -11.20 9.49 -17.34
C ARG A 303 -11.53 7.99 -17.33
N GLU A 304 -11.25 7.28 -16.24
CA GLU A 304 -11.42 5.83 -16.16
C GLU A 304 -12.39 5.37 -15.06
N ASN A 305 -12.75 6.24 -14.12
CA ASN A 305 -13.57 5.93 -12.94
C ASN A 305 -14.76 6.88 -12.79
N GLN A 306 -15.78 6.41 -12.06
CA GLN A 306 -16.94 7.22 -11.66
C GLN A 306 -16.58 8.20 -10.52
N GLU A 307 -17.35 9.26 -10.33
CA GLU A 307 -17.11 10.25 -9.26
C GLU A 307 -17.19 9.67 -7.84
N TYR A 308 -17.93 8.56 -7.68
CA TYR A 308 -18.06 7.86 -6.41
C TYR A 308 -16.68 7.51 -5.82
N TRP A 309 -16.43 7.94 -4.58
CA TRP A 309 -15.19 7.74 -3.80
C TRP A 309 -13.99 8.65 -4.16
N LEU A 310 -14.09 9.50 -5.17
CA LEU A 310 -13.00 10.41 -5.56
C LEU A 310 -12.62 11.37 -4.42
N ASP A 311 -13.58 11.86 -3.64
CA ASP A 311 -13.37 12.71 -2.47
C ASP A 311 -12.50 12.03 -1.41
N ARG A 312 -12.71 10.73 -1.18
CA ARG A 312 -11.92 9.91 -0.25
C ARG A 312 -10.51 9.69 -0.74
N THR A 313 -10.34 9.42 -2.03
CA THR A 313 -9.01 9.26 -2.62
C THR A 313 -8.21 10.57 -2.62
N LEU A 314 -8.88 11.72 -2.71
CA LEU A 314 -8.25 13.04 -2.66
C LEU A 314 -7.96 13.54 -1.23
N GLU A 315 -8.53 12.90 -0.19
CA GLU A 315 -8.38 13.32 1.20
C GLU A 315 -6.92 13.43 1.68
N PRO A 316 -6.01 12.47 1.37
CA PRO A 316 -4.60 12.59 1.75
C PRO A 316 -3.91 13.82 1.13
N TYR A 317 -4.24 14.19 -0.11
CA TYR A 317 -3.73 15.42 -0.73
C TYR A 317 -4.24 16.64 0.02
N ALA A 318 -5.56 16.73 0.20
CA ALA A 318 -6.19 17.88 0.85
C ALA A 318 -5.65 18.10 2.27
N LYS A 319 -5.41 17.02 3.03
CA LYS A 319 -4.81 17.11 4.36
C LYS A 319 -3.38 17.66 4.31
N LYS A 320 -2.53 17.11 3.44
CA LYS A 320 -1.13 17.52 3.31
C LYS A 320 -0.98 18.96 2.80
N ILE A 321 -1.83 19.38 1.87
CA ILE A 321 -1.89 20.77 1.38
C ILE A 321 -2.21 21.71 2.55
N ARG A 322 -3.28 21.44 3.31
CA ARG A 322 -3.64 22.27 4.48
C ARG A 322 -2.53 22.31 5.54
N ASP A 323 -1.91 21.17 5.84
CA ASP A 323 -0.80 21.09 6.79
C ASP A 323 0.39 21.97 6.35
N LEU A 324 0.74 21.96 5.05
CA LEU A 324 1.83 22.77 4.49
C LEU A 324 1.48 24.26 4.44
N GLU A 325 0.26 24.63 4.05
CA GLU A 325 -0.20 26.02 4.04
C GLU A 325 -0.18 26.64 5.45
N MET A 326 -0.66 25.91 6.45
CA MET A 326 -0.62 26.34 7.85
C MET A 326 0.82 26.45 8.37
N LEU A 327 1.69 25.51 8.02
CA LEU A 327 3.10 25.58 8.38
C LEU A 327 3.79 26.79 7.75
N LYS A 328 3.54 27.07 6.47
CA LYS A 328 4.06 28.25 5.77
C LYS A 328 3.67 29.53 6.51
N LEU A 329 2.39 29.72 6.79
CA LEU A 329 1.89 30.91 7.50
C LEU A 329 2.55 31.05 8.88
N SER A 330 2.72 29.93 9.58
CA SER A 330 3.34 29.94 10.91
C SER A 330 4.84 30.25 10.86
N LEU A 331 5.55 29.81 9.81
CA LEU A 331 6.96 30.18 9.56
C LEU A 331 7.10 31.65 9.19
N GLU A 332 6.19 32.19 8.38
CA GLU A 332 6.15 33.63 8.05
C GLU A 332 5.89 34.48 9.29
N PHE A 333 4.96 34.07 10.14
CA PHE A 333 4.72 34.70 11.44
C PHE A 333 5.95 34.64 12.34
N ALA A 334 6.58 33.46 12.47
CA ALA A 334 7.81 33.31 13.24
C ALA A 334 8.94 34.20 12.69
N ALA A 335 9.00 34.44 11.37
CA ALA A 335 9.96 35.34 10.75
C ALA A 335 9.71 36.83 11.11
N VAL A 336 8.45 37.21 11.34
CA VAL A 336 8.10 38.53 11.87
C VAL A 336 8.52 38.63 13.33
N SER A 337 8.15 37.65 14.17
CA SER A 337 8.53 37.63 15.59
C SER A 337 10.05 37.61 15.79
N ALA A 338 10.79 36.92 14.92
CA ALA A 338 12.25 36.88 14.97
C ALA A 338 12.86 38.29 14.87
N ALA A 339 12.22 39.23 14.14
CA ALA A 339 12.67 40.62 14.07
C ALA A 339 12.56 41.34 15.43
N GLU A 340 11.64 40.88 16.29
CA GLU A 340 11.47 41.31 17.69
C GLU A 340 12.33 40.48 18.66
N ARG A 341 13.27 39.67 18.15
CA ARG A 341 14.17 38.78 18.91
C ARG A 341 13.45 37.68 19.70
N SER A 342 12.24 37.31 19.29
CA SER A 342 11.44 36.25 19.90
C SER A 342 10.97 35.26 18.84
N ILE A 343 11.09 33.96 19.08
CA ILE A 343 10.56 32.92 18.17
C ILE A 343 9.64 32.00 18.98
N PRO A 344 8.45 31.64 18.44
CA PRO A 344 7.55 30.69 19.11
C PRO A 344 8.21 29.34 19.43
N ALA A 345 7.62 28.58 20.35
CA ALA A 345 8.10 27.22 20.60
C ALA A 345 7.85 26.32 19.36
N PRO A 346 8.76 25.40 18.99
CA PRO A 346 8.59 24.50 17.84
C PRO A 346 7.27 23.72 17.87
N SER A 347 6.78 23.33 19.05
CA SER A 347 5.52 22.64 19.23
C SER A 347 4.30 23.45 18.75
N SER A 348 4.35 24.78 18.82
CA SER A 348 3.26 25.66 18.34
C SER A 348 3.14 25.67 16.81
N LEU A 349 4.22 25.30 16.09
CA LEU A 349 4.23 25.11 14.64
C LEU A 349 4.06 23.64 14.24
N ARG A 350 3.81 22.75 15.20
CA ARG A 350 3.80 21.29 15.00
C ARG A 350 5.15 20.77 14.47
N LEU A 351 6.26 21.35 14.92
CA LEU A 351 7.62 20.93 14.57
C LEU A 351 8.25 20.01 15.63
N ASN A 352 7.45 19.37 16.49
CA ASN A 352 7.93 18.32 17.38
C ASN A 352 8.20 17.02 16.59
N ILE A 353 9.27 17.06 15.79
CA ILE A 353 9.62 16.04 14.81
C ILE A 353 11.04 15.56 15.10
N ALA A 354 11.19 14.27 15.33
CA ALA A 354 12.49 13.63 15.49
C ALA A 354 12.90 12.96 14.18
N VAL A 355 14.09 13.29 13.67
CA VAL A 355 14.68 12.61 12.52
C VAL A 355 15.53 11.46 13.03
N SER A 356 15.30 10.25 12.51
CA SER A 356 15.97 9.02 12.92
C SER A 356 16.51 8.26 11.71
N ASP A 357 17.54 7.45 11.93
CA ASP A 357 18.07 6.48 10.98
C ASP A 357 17.94 5.03 11.48
N ARG A 358 17.34 4.82 12.67
CA ARG A 358 17.50 3.56 13.42
C ARG A 358 16.34 2.57 13.38
N PHE A 359 15.14 2.91 12.89
CA PHE A 359 13.97 2.01 13.00
C PHE A 359 12.91 2.19 11.89
N TYR A 360 12.28 1.09 11.46
CA TYR A 360 11.09 1.08 10.58
C TYR A 360 9.97 0.23 11.17
N PHE A 361 9.45 0.61 12.33
CA PHE A 361 8.18 0.03 12.80
C PHE A 361 7.04 0.71 12.07
N LYS A 362 6.33 -0.03 11.21
CA LYS A 362 5.19 0.50 10.45
C LYS A 362 3.86 -0.02 10.93
N ASN A 363 3.87 -1.18 11.59
CA ASN A 363 2.67 -1.91 11.95
C ASN A 363 2.75 -2.43 13.38
N TRP A 364 1.61 -2.35 14.06
CA TRP A 364 1.41 -2.81 15.42
C TRP A 364 0.26 -3.81 15.44
N MET A 365 0.46 -4.93 16.12
CA MET A 365 -0.62 -5.85 16.48
C MET A 365 -1.18 -5.42 17.81
N LEU A 366 -2.41 -4.95 17.81
CA LEU A 366 -3.10 -4.49 19.01
C LEU A 366 -4.13 -5.51 19.47
N GLY A 367 -4.20 -5.73 20.78
CA GLY A 367 -5.17 -6.58 21.45
C GLY A 367 -5.62 -5.97 22.78
N GLY A 368 -6.90 -6.15 23.09
CA GLY A 368 -7.55 -5.54 24.25
C GLY A 368 -8.67 -4.57 23.82
N PRO A 369 -9.13 -3.69 24.72
CA PRO A 369 -8.67 -3.50 26.09
C PRO A 369 -9.15 -4.63 27.01
N PHE A 370 -8.23 -5.28 27.71
CA PHE A 370 -8.52 -6.37 28.64
C PHE A 370 -8.83 -5.80 30.04
N PRO A 371 -9.96 -6.18 30.69
CA PRO A 371 -10.23 -5.77 32.06
C PRO A 371 -9.15 -6.30 33.00
N LEU A 372 -8.81 -5.54 34.04
CA LEU A 372 -7.98 -6.10 35.11
C LEU A 372 -8.77 -7.16 35.88
N ASP A 373 -8.09 -8.19 36.39
CA ASP A 373 -8.71 -9.17 37.26
C ASP A 373 -9.07 -8.56 38.63
N GLU A 374 -9.72 -9.34 39.49
CA GLU A 374 -10.16 -8.87 40.82
C GLU A 374 -9.01 -8.39 41.72
N LYS A 375 -7.77 -8.84 41.44
CA LYS A 375 -6.55 -8.44 42.15
C LYS A 375 -5.89 -7.20 41.53
N LYS A 376 -6.44 -6.67 40.43
CA LYS A 376 -5.87 -5.62 39.60
C LYS A 376 -4.50 -6.00 39.00
N GLU A 377 -4.25 -7.29 38.84
CA GLU A 377 -3.01 -7.78 38.23
C GLU A 377 -3.14 -7.73 36.71
N PHE A 378 -2.02 -7.43 36.04
CA PHE A 378 -1.95 -7.48 34.59
C PHE A 378 -2.03 -8.93 34.10
N PRO A 379 -2.79 -9.23 33.05
CA PRO A 379 -2.78 -10.58 32.49
C PRO A 379 -1.36 -10.94 32.02
N ALA A 380 -0.80 -12.03 32.53
CA ALA A 380 0.49 -12.51 32.06
C ALA A 380 0.34 -13.05 30.63
N PHE A 381 1.02 -12.39 29.66
CA PHE A 381 1.24 -12.76 28.25
C PHE A 381 0.21 -13.73 27.65
N LEU A 382 -0.90 -13.18 27.12
CA LEU A 382 -1.96 -13.93 26.45
C LEU A 382 -1.52 -14.40 25.04
N TYR A 383 -1.20 -15.68 24.86
CA TYR A 383 -1.19 -16.35 23.56
C TYR A 383 -1.90 -17.71 23.64
N SER A 384 -3.23 -17.66 23.46
CA SER A 384 -4.19 -18.78 23.56
C SER A 384 -4.26 -19.48 24.94
N SER A 385 -5.42 -20.08 25.26
CA SER A 385 -5.56 -20.97 26.42
C SER A 385 -4.97 -22.37 26.21
N SER A 386 -4.47 -22.67 25.00
CA SER A 386 -3.96 -23.99 24.61
C SER A 386 -2.46 -23.97 24.29
N LYS A 387 -1.69 -24.88 24.90
CA LYS A 387 -0.23 -25.03 24.71
C LYS A 387 0.23 -25.30 23.26
N GLU A 388 -0.64 -25.78 22.38
CA GLU A 388 -0.35 -25.97 20.95
C GLU A 388 -0.25 -24.66 20.15
N TYR A 389 -0.74 -23.54 20.71
CA TYR A 389 -0.88 -22.26 20.02
C TYR A 389 -0.21 -21.09 20.77
N ASP A 390 0.81 -21.39 21.57
CA ASP A 390 1.66 -20.40 22.25
C ASP A 390 2.58 -19.71 21.22
N LYS A 391 1.96 -18.94 20.32
CA LYS A 391 2.61 -18.18 19.25
C LYS A 391 2.08 -16.74 19.25
N PRO A 392 2.88 -15.76 18.77
CA PRO A 392 2.41 -14.40 18.57
C PRO A 392 1.11 -14.35 17.74
N PRO A 393 0.25 -13.34 17.98
CA PRO A 393 -1.08 -13.32 17.40
C PRO A 393 -0.99 -12.87 15.94
N SER A 394 -1.77 -13.48 15.07
CA SER A 394 -1.96 -13.06 13.69
C SER A 394 -3.14 -12.08 13.58
N PRO A 395 -3.17 -11.21 12.56
CA PRO A 395 -4.34 -10.37 12.28
C PRO A 395 -5.60 -11.23 12.15
N GLY A 396 -6.59 -10.97 13.01
CA GLY A 396 -7.84 -11.72 13.04
C GLY A 396 -7.91 -12.84 14.07
N ASP A 397 -6.80 -13.20 14.73
CA ASP A 397 -6.81 -14.19 15.80
C ASP A 397 -7.70 -13.72 16.96
N PHE A 398 -8.35 -14.69 17.61
CA PHE A 398 -9.19 -14.45 18.78
C PHE A 398 -8.47 -14.86 20.06
N THR A 399 -8.65 -14.06 21.11
CA THR A 399 -8.19 -14.36 22.47
C THR A 399 -9.38 -14.30 23.41
N HIS A 400 -9.51 -15.30 24.28
CA HIS A 400 -10.59 -15.39 25.25
C HIS A 400 -10.04 -15.03 26.64
N TYR A 401 -10.65 -14.05 27.28
CA TYR A 401 -10.21 -13.57 28.59
C TYR A 401 -11.42 -13.09 29.41
N LEU A 402 -11.52 -13.57 30.65
CA LEU A 402 -12.65 -13.29 31.57
C LEU A 402 -14.04 -13.42 30.92
N GLY A 403 -14.26 -14.50 30.17
CA GLY A 403 -15.54 -14.80 29.52
C GLY A 403 -15.87 -13.91 28.31
N LYS A 404 -14.94 -13.07 27.86
CA LYS A 404 -15.09 -12.25 26.65
C LYS A 404 -14.09 -12.65 25.57
N THR A 405 -14.49 -12.47 24.32
CA THR A 405 -13.64 -12.71 23.15
C THR A 405 -13.12 -11.39 22.61
N TYR A 406 -11.81 -11.31 22.41
CA TYR A 406 -11.08 -10.17 21.87
C TYR A 406 -10.46 -10.56 20.54
N ARG A 407 -10.44 -9.62 19.59
CA ARG A 407 -9.84 -9.84 18.28
C ARG A 407 -8.54 -9.06 18.19
N TRP A 408 -7.47 -9.73 17.78
CA TRP A 408 -6.23 -9.07 17.44
C TRP A 408 -6.33 -8.39 16.09
N GLN A 409 -5.87 -7.14 16.04
CA GLN A 409 -5.98 -6.29 14.87
C GLN A 409 -4.63 -5.68 14.54
N LYS A 410 -4.33 -5.59 13.25
CA LYS A 410 -3.14 -4.92 12.74
C LYS A 410 -3.45 -3.44 12.52
N PHE A 411 -2.61 -2.57 13.04
CA PHE A 411 -2.70 -1.13 12.92
C PHE A 411 -1.43 -0.58 12.28
N SER A 412 -1.60 0.21 11.22
CA SER A 412 -0.50 0.92 10.59
C SER A 412 -0.25 2.23 11.32
N SER A 413 0.97 2.50 11.76
CA SER A 413 1.31 3.77 12.40
C SER A 413 1.41 4.87 11.34
N THR A 414 0.67 5.95 11.52
CA THR A 414 0.81 7.18 10.71
C THR A 414 1.87 8.15 11.21
N ASP A 415 2.38 7.96 12.43
CA ASP A 415 3.23 8.91 13.17
C ASP A 415 4.68 8.42 13.33
N GLY A 416 5.23 7.79 12.29
CA GLY A 416 6.66 7.44 12.29
C GLY A 416 7.03 6.19 13.08
N GLY A 417 6.06 5.33 13.34
CA GLY A 417 6.19 4.11 14.14
C GLY A 417 5.63 4.24 15.53
N ILE A 418 5.08 5.40 15.91
CA ILE A 418 4.40 5.59 17.19
C ILE A 418 2.96 5.05 17.10
N ILE A 419 2.53 4.32 18.13
CA ILE A 419 1.12 3.96 18.34
C ILE A 419 0.63 4.57 19.65
N ASP A 420 -0.44 5.36 19.58
CA ASP A 420 -1.08 5.95 20.74
C ASP A 420 -2.16 5.01 21.27
N LEU A 421 -1.89 4.32 22.37
CA LEU A 421 -2.85 3.36 22.94
C LEU A 421 -4.05 4.05 23.59
N ASP A 422 -3.89 5.29 24.06
CA ASP A 422 -4.96 6.06 24.69
C ASP A 422 -6.02 6.44 23.66
N ASP A 423 -5.59 6.88 22.46
CA ASP A 423 -6.47 7.19 21.34
C ASP A 423 -7.22 5.94 20.83
N ASN A 424 -6.55 4.77 20.82
CA ASN A 424 -7.14 3.52 20.31
C ASN A 424 -8.11 2.87 21.30
N TYR A 425 -7.82 2.90 22.60
CA TYR A 425 -8.62 2.22 23.62
C TYR A 425 -9.56 3.13 24.41
N LYS A 426 -9.46 4.45 24.25
CA LYS A 426 -10.31 5.46 24.93
C LYS A 426 -10.39 5.22 26.43
N ILE A 427 -9.23 5.36 27.10
CA ILE A 427 -8.90 5.12 28.52
C ILE A 427 -10.12 4.94 29.47
N PRO A 428 -10.56 3.71 29.74
CA PRO A 428 -11.23 3.35 30.99
C PRO A 428 -10.18 3.11 32.08
N VAL A 429 -10.43 3.57 33.31
CA VAL A 429 -9.63 3.15 34.47
C VAL A 429 -9.86 1.65 34.68
N ASN A 430 -8.79 0.85 34.78
CA ASN A 430 -8.78 -0.62 34.98
C ASN A 430 -8.83 -1.53 33.74
N VAL A 431 -8.23 -1.12 32.61
CA VAL A 431 -7.99 -2.02 31.48
C VAL A 431 -6.55 -1.96 31.00
N THR A 432 -6.09 -2.99 30.27
CA THR A 432 -4.76 -3.04 29.66
C THR A 432 -4.85 -3.35 28.17
N GLY A 433 -4.08 -2.65 27.35
CA GLY A 433 -3.90 -2.93 25.93
C GLY A 433 -2.50 -3.45 25.66
N TYR A 434 -2.37 -4.42 24.76
CA TYR A 434 -1.09 -4.94 24.30
C TYR A 434 -0.80 -4.45 22.89
N ALA A 435 0.46 -4.14 22.63
CA ALA A 435 0.97 -3.80 21.32
C ALA A 435 2.19 -4.67 21.02
N TYR A 436 2.11 -5.46 19.96
CA TYR A 436 3.21 -6.31 19.50
C TYR A 436 3.70 -5.79 18.15
N CYS A 437 5.02 -5.69 18.00
CA CYS A 437 5.60 -5.36 16.72
C CYS A 437 5.86 -6.64 15.93
N LEU A 438 5.20 -6.79 14.77
CA LEU A 438 5.57 -7.79 13.79
C LEU A 438 6.71 -7.21 12.94
N VAL A 439 7.86 -7.90 12.91
CA VAL A 439 8.98 -7.59 12.01
C VAL A 439 8.61 -7.97 10.58
#